data_AF-A0A947S1S6-F1
#
_entry.id   AF-A0A947S1S6-F1
#
_cell.length_a   1.000
_cell.length_b   1.000
_cell.length_c   1.000
_cell.angle_alpha   90.00
_cell.angle_beta   90.00
_cell.angle_gamma   90.00
#
_symmetry.space_group_name_H-M   'P 1'
#
loop_
_entity.id
_entity.type
_entity.pdbx_description
1 polymer ?
#
loop_
_entity_poly.entity_id
_entity_poly.type
_entity_poly.pdbx_seq_one_letter_code
_entity_poly.pdbx_strand_id
1 'polypeptide(L)'
;MKINKRHKFVISSVLLSAGLFFIQASGITWRYQAIALLTVLSYFISAWTLSGGLTKVKWLTILLLPALYTAGVGLFYFLLPSSYAARIPVVVIYGIGLYALFLTENIYSVSSVRSIQLFRSANAVGFLLTLLTGFFLFNTILSFRFSFWINFLLVFAVSIPLFVQGLWSVKLEDNIPKRIWGASLALSLMTAQVAMALSFWPISVSVGSLALVTIMYTVLGLYQYQLTERLFKKTINEYALFGAAVLLFIVLSTKWG
;
A
#
# COMPACT_ATOMS: atom_id res chain seq x y z
N MET A 1 -7.24 -33.80 6.23
CA MET A 1 -6.79 -32.91 7.33
C MET A 1 -7.19 -31.47 7.01
N LYS A 2 -8.15 -30.87 7.72
CA LYS A 2 -8.58 -29.48 7.47
C LYS A 2 -7.52 -28.52 8.05
N ILE A 3 -6.75 -27.85 7.18
CA ILE A 3 -5.77 -26.85 7.62
C ILE A 3 -6.51 -25.68 8.28
N ASN A 4 -6.15 -25.37 9.53
CA ASN A 4 -6.68 -24.23 10.27
C ASN A 4 -6.31 -22.91 9.56
N LYS A 5 -7.25 -21.95 9.45
CA LYS A 5 -7.08 -20.70 8.68
C LYS A 5 -5.79 -19.95 9.02
N ARG A 6 -5.42 -19.87 10.30
CA ARG A 6 -4.18 -19.18 10.72
C ARG A 6 -2.92 -19.87 10.19
N HIS A 7 -2.94 -21.20 10.08
CA HIS A 7 -1.82 -21.94 9.49
C HIS A 7 -1.72 -21.66 7.99
N LYS A 8 -2.85 -21.50 7.27
CA LYS A 8 -2.82 -21.07 5.87
C LYS A 8 -2.17 -19.69 5.70
N PHE A 9 -2.40 -18.77 6.63
CA PHE A 9 -1.80 -17.42 6.58
C PHE A 9 -0.28 -17.50 6.74
N VAL A 10 0.19 -18.24 7.73
CA VAL A 10 1.63 -18.45 7.97
C VAL A 10 2.29 -19.17 6.80
N ILE A 11 1.69 -20.24 6.29
CA ILE A 11 2.23 -20.99 5.14
C ILE A 11 2.35 -20.06 3.93
N SER A 12 1.32 -19.26 3.65
CA SER A 12 1.31 -18.37 2.49
C SER A 12 2.30 -17.22 2.62
N SER A 13 2.42 -16.61 3.81
CA SER A 13 3.39 -15.55 4.06
C SER A 13 4.83 -16.08 3.97
N VAL A 14 5.09 -17.27 4.52
CA VAL A 14 6.41 -17.93 4.44
C VAL A 14 6.73 -18.31 3.00
N LEU A 15 5.78 -18.90 2.27
CA LEU A 15 5.97 -19.30 0.88
C LEU A 15 6.28 -18.10 -0.03
N LEU A 16 5.52 -17.01 0.11
CA LEU A 16 5.78 -15.78 -0.64
C LEU A 16 7.11 -15.14 -0.23
N SER A 17 7.47 -15.18 1.06
CA SER A 17 8.76 -14.66 1.55
C SER A 17 9.94 -15.46 1.03
N ALA A 18 9.81 -16.79 0.98
CA ALA A 18 10.79 -17.67 0.36
C ALA A 18 10.93 -17.35 -1.13
N GLY A 19 9.80 -17.19 -1.84
CA GLY A 19 9.80 -16.77 -3.25
C GLY A 19 10.55 -15.45 -3.47
N LEU A 20 10.30 -14.45 -2.63
CA LEU A 20 11.03 -13.19 -2.66
C LEU A 20 12.54 -13.41 -2.40
N PHE A 21 12.90 -14.15 -1.35
CA PHE A 21 14.29 -14.46 -1.03
C PHE A 21 15.03 -15.18 -2.17
N PHE A 22 14.37 -16.13 -2.84
CA PHE A 22 14.95 -16.82 -4.00
C PHE A 22 15.25 -15.86 -5.15
N ILE A 23 14.34 -14.94 -5.47
CA ILE A 23 14.56 -13.91 -6.51
C ILE A 23 15.76 -13.03 -6.14
N GLN A 24 15.89 -12.69 -4.86
CA GLN A 24 17.00 -11.88 -4.37
C GLN A 24 18.35 -12.63 -4.43
N ALA A 25 18.38 -13.90 -4.00
CA ALA A 25 19.60 -14.70 -3.88
C ALA A 25 20.17 -15.14 -5.24
N SER A 26 19.30 -15.47 -6.20
CA SER A 26 19.68 -16.11 -7.47
C SER A 26 20.31 -15.17 -8.50
N GLY A 27 20.37 -13.87 -8.23
CA GLY A 27 21.01 -12.91 -9.13
C GLY A 27 20.40 -12.86 -10.53
N ILE A 28 19.19 -13.40 -10.72
CA ILE A 28 18.48 -13.59 -12.00
C ILE A 28 18.65 -12.37 -12.92
N THR A 29 18.87 -12.55 -14.22
CA THR A 29 18.95 -11.42 -15.17
C THR A 29 17.57 -10.77 -15.39
N TRP A 30 16.49 -11.55 -15.25
CA TRP A 30 15.09 -11.21 -15.52
C TRP A 30 14.32 -10.87 -14.22
N ARG A 31 14.90 -10.04 -13.34
CA ARG A 31 14.38 -9.85 -11.97
C ARG A 31 13.02 -9.16 -11.94
N TYR A 32 12.79 -8.20 -12.83
CA TYR A 32 11.52 -7.48 -12.93
C TYR A 32 10.38 -8.43 -13.33
N GLN A 33 10.64 -9.34 -14.28
CA GLN A 33 9.68 -10.38 -14.67
C GLN A 33 9.41 -11.35 -13.52
N ALA A 34 10.44 -11.73 -12.76
CA ALA A 34 10.28 -12.60 -11.59
C ALA A 34 9.43 -11.96 -10.49
N ILE A 35 9.58 -10.65 -10.23
CA ILE A 35 8.71 -9.93 -9.28
C ILE A 35 7.29 -9.81 -9.81
N ALA A 36 7.11 -9.48 -11.10
CA ALA A 36 5.78 -9.44 -11.70
C ALA A 36 5.07 -10.80 -11.56
N LEU A 37 5.80 -11.91 -11.79
CA LEU A 37 5.29 -13.26 -11.53
C LEU A 37 4.96 -13.47 -10.06
N LEU A 38 5.83 -13.07 -9.12
CA LEU A 38 5.58 -13.20 -7.69
C LEU A 38 4.36 -12.38 -7.23
N THR A 39 4.14 -11.19 -7.79
CA THR A 39 2.96 -10.35 -7.55
C THR A 39 1.68 -11.02 -8.04
N VAL A 40 1.71 -11.62 -9.24
CA VAL A 40 0.56 -12.37 -9.76
C VAL A 40 0.30 -13.61 -8.91
N LEU A 41 1.36 -14.34 -8.53
CA LEU A 41 1.24 -15.48 -7.62
C LEU A 41 0.72 -15.06 -6.25
N SER A 42 1.13 -13.91 -5.71
CA SER A 42 0.63 -13.44 -4.43
C SER A 42 -0.86 -13.11 -4.49
N TYR A 43 -1.38 -12.60 -5.61
CA TYR A 43 -2.83 -12.48 -5.81
C TYR A 43 -3.55 -13.84 -5.71
N PHE A 44 -3.07 -14.86 -6.43
CA PHE A 44 -3.71 -16.20 -6.41
C PHE A 44 -3.55 -16.93 -5.08
N ILE A 45 -2.38 -16.81 -4.43
CA ILE A 45 -2.14 -17.36 -3.10
C ILE A 45 -3.04 -16.66 -2.08
N SER A 46 -3.22 -15.34 -2.18
CA SER A 46 -4.17 -14.59 -1.36
C SER A 46 -5.60 -15.09 -1.56
N ALA A 47 -6.00 -15.32 -2.82
CA ALA A 47 -7.32 -15.85 -3.16
C ALA A 47 -7.56 -17.24 -2.54
N TRP A 48 -6.59 -18.15 -2.66
CA TRP A 48 -6.66 -19.46 -2.04
C TRP A 48 -6.75 -19.38 -0.50
N THR A 49 -5.95 -18.49 0.08
CA THR A 49 -5.86 -18.27 1.52
C THR A 49 -7.15 -17.72 2.12
N LEU A 50 -7.80 -16.78 1.41
CA LEU A 50 -8.99 -16.05 1.85
C LEU A 50 -10.31 -16.59 1.26
N SER A 51 -10.25 -17.65 0.46
CA SER A 51 -11.36 -18.30 -0.26
C SER A 51 -12.66 -18.49 0.53
N GLY A 52 -12.58 -18.73 1.84
CA GLY A 52 -13.74 -18.97 2.69
C GLY A 52 -14.62 -17.75 3.04
N GLY A 53 -14.40 -16.57 2.44
CA GLY A 53 -15.18 -15.35 2.71
C GLY A 53 -15.25 -14.34 1.56
N LEU A 54 -14.83 -14.72 0.35
CA LEU A 54 -14.76 -13.82 -0.80
C LEU A 54 -16.11 -13.74 -1.54
N THR A 55 -16.75 -12.57 -1.52
CA THR A 55 -17.82 -12.19 -2.45
C THR A 55 -17.23 -11.45 -3.67
N LYS A 56 -18.01 -11.23 -4.73
CA LYS A 56 -17.52 -10.68 -6.02
C LYS A 56 -16.67 -9.41 -5.88
N VAL A 57 -17.08 -8.45 -5.05
CA VAL A 57 -16.32 -7.20 -4.84
C VAL A 57 -15.06 -7.40 -4.00
N LYS A 58 -15.13 -8.33 -3.03
CA LYS A 58 -13.99 -8.67 -2.18
C LYS A 58 -12.82 -9.24 -2.98
N TRP A 59 -13.05 -9.86 -4.14
CA TRP A 59 -11.97 -10.27 -5.05
C TRP A 59 -11.10 -9.11 -5.55
N LEU A 60 -11.69 -7.92 -5.72
CA LEU A 60 -10.95 -6.75 -6.16
C LEU A 60 -10.36 -5.98 -4.97
N THR A 61 -11.11 -5.79 -3.88
CA THR A 61 -10.64 -4.94 -2.78
C THR A 61 -9.70 -5.66 -1.82
N ILE A 62 -9.97 -6.92 -1.48
CA ILE A 62 -9.24 -7.67 -0.44
C ILE A 62 -7.94 -8.26 -0.98
N LEU A 63 -7.94 -8.73 -2.23
CA LEU A 63 -6.79 -9.45 -2.81
C LEU A 63 -5.74 -8.54 -3.42
N LEU A 64 -6.13 -7.31 -3.76
CA LEU A 64 -5.26 -6.39 -4.50
C LEU A 64 -4.20 -5.76 -3.62
N LEU A 65 -4.50 -5.46 -2.35
CA LEU A 65 -3.52 -4.88 -1.43
C LEU A 65 -2.34 -5.83 -1.14
N PRO A 66 -2.53 -7.14 -0.83
CA PRO A 66 -1.42 -8.10 -0.77
C PRO A 66 -0.57 -8.16 -2.04
N ALA A 67 -1.19 -8.11 -3.22
CA ALA A 67 -0.47 -8.11 -4.48
C ALA A 67 0.37 -6.84 -4.67
N LEU A 68 -0.21 -5.68 -4.41
CA LEU A 68 0.48 -4.39 -4.47
C LEU A 68 1.61 -4.29 -3.44
N TYR A 69 1.42 -4.86 -2.24
CA TYR A 69 2.48 -4.93 -1.23
C TYR A 69 3.65 -5.79 -1.70
N THR A 70 3.38 -6.95 -2.31
CA THR A 70 4.41 -7.77 -2.97
C THR A 70 5.13 -7.01 -4.08
N ALA A 71 4.41 -6.29 -4.93
CA ALA A 71 5.01 -5.48 -5.99
C ALA A 71 5.90 -4.37 -5.40
N GLY A 72 5.38 -3.64 -4.41
CA GLY A 72 6.08 -2.53 -3.76
C GLY A 72 7.38 -2.99 -3.10
N VAL A 73 7.30 -3.98 -2.21
CA VAL A 73 8.50 -4.48 -1.50
C VAL A 73 9.47 -5.15 -2.48
N GLY A 74 8.96 -5.92 -3.44
CA GLY A 74 9.77 -6.60 -4.44
C GLY A 74 10.57 -5.63 -5.30
N LEU A 75 9.95 -4.55 -5.77
CA LEU A 75 10.62 -3.54 -6.60
C LEU A 75 11.53 -2.62 -5.76
N PHE A 76 11.08 -2.21 -4.57
CA PHE A 76 11.87 -1.37 -3.66
C PHE A 76 13.18 -2.06 -3.25
N TYR A 77 13.18 -3.38 -3.14
CA TYR A 77 14.36 -4.15 -2.78
C TYR A 77 15.59 -3.83 -3.65
N PHE A 78 15.43 -3.58 -4.96
CA PHE A 78 16.58 -3.29 -5.83
C PHE A 78 17.27 -1.96 -5.53
N LEU A 79 16.62 -1.09 -4.77
CA LEU A 79 17.17 0.18 -4.34
C LEU A 79 18.06 0.04 -3.11
N LEU A 80 18.05 -1.14 -2.46
CA LEU A 80 18.84 -1.41 -1.27
C LEU A 80 20.20 -2.05 -1.63
N PRO A 81 21.22 -1.90 -0.76
CA PRO A 81 22.52 -2.52 -0.97
C PRO A 81 22.41 -4.04 -1.16
N SER A 82 23.27 -4.60 -2.03
CA SER A 82 23.23 -6.02 -2.39
C SER A 82 23.75 -6.96 -1.29
N SER A 83 24.14 -6.46 -0.12
CA SER A 83 24.68 -7.25 0.99
C SER A 83 23.60 -8.13 1.63
N TYR A 84 23.94 -9.36 2.00
CA TYR A 84 23.01 -10.29 2.66
C TYR A 84 22.41 -9.71 3.95
N ALA A 85 23.15 -8.87 4.68
CA ALA A 85 22.69 -8.16 5.86
C ALA A 85 21.50 -7.23 5.57
N ALA A 86 21.43 -6.62 4.39
CA ALA A 86 20.28 -5.80 3.98
C ALA A 86 19.10 -6.64 3.47
N ARG A 87 19.35 -7.84 2.93
CA ARG A 87 18.32 -8.72 2.35
C ARG A 87 17.41 -9.36 3.39
N ILE A 88 18.01 -9.89 4.47
CA ILE A 88 17.28 -10.65 5.48
C ILE A 88 16.20 -9.79 6.17
N PRO A 89 16.48 -8.57 6.66
CA PRO A 89 15.46 -7.72 7.26
C PRO A 89 14.29 -7.42 6.33
N VAL A 90 14.54 -7.20 5.03
CA VAL A 90 13.49 -6.92 4.04
C VAL A 90 12.55 -8.11 3.88
N VAL A 91 13.10 -9.33 3.77
CA VAL A 91 12.30 -10.55 3.67
C VAL A 91 11.48 -10.79 4.95
N VAL A 92 12.06 -10.51 6.12
CA VAL A 92 11.34 -10.61 7.41
C VAL A 92 10.20 -9.60 7.49
N ILE A 93 10.46 -8.32 7.17
CA ILE A 93 9.44 -7.26 7.14
C ILE A 93 8.34 -7.60 6.12
N TYR A 94 8.73 -8.12 4.96
CA TYR A 94 7.80 -8.59 3.95
C TYR A 94 6.88 -9.70 4.47
N GLY A 95 7.44 -10.74 5.10
CA GLY A 95 6.66 -11.84 5.65
C GLY A 95 5.71 -11.42 6.78
N ILE A 96 6.18 -10.58 7.70
CA ILE A 96 5.37 -10.01 8.78
C ILE A 96 4.23 -9.14 8.21
N GLY A 97 4.55 -8.27 7.25
CA GLY A 97 3.57 -7.40 6.60
C GLY A 97 2.51 -8.20 5.84
N LEU A 98 2.90 -9.24 5.10
CA LEU A 98 1.96 -10.12 4.41
C LEU A 98 1.05 -10.87 5.38
N TYR A 99 1.61 -11.41 6.48
CA TYR A 99 0.81 -12.06 7.50
C TYR A 99 -0.21 -11.11 8.13
N ALA A 100 0.21 -9.87 8.43
CA ALA A 100 -0.66 -8.82 8.94
C ALA A 100 -1.76 -8.43 7.92
N LEU A 101 -1.42 -8.37 6.63
CA LEU A 101 -2.41 -8.19 5.56
C LEU A 101 -3.43 -9.32 5.55
N PHE A 102 -3.00 -10.59 5.53
CA PHE A 102 -3.94 -11.72 5.54
C PHE A 102 -4.87 -11.73 6.76
N LEU A 103 -4.36 -11.36 7.94
CA LEU A 103 -5.18 -11.24 9.14
C LEU A 103 -6.23 -10.12 9.00
N THR A 104 -5.80 -8.95 8.54
CA THR A 104 -6.65 -7.76 8.34
C THR A 104 -7.73 -8.02 7.30
N GLU A 105 -7.33 -8.56 6.15
CA GLU A 105 -8.20 -8.88 5.03
C GLU A 105 -9.19 -10.01 5.36
N ASN A 106 -8.80 -10.97 6.20
CA ASN A 106 -9.75 -11.95 6.74
C ASN A 106 -10.75 -11.33 7.72
N ILE A 107 -10.40 -10.29 8.47
CA ILE A 107 -11.36 -9.58 9.32
C ILE A 107 -12.36 -8.84 8.43
N TYR A 108 -11.90 -8.20 7.35
CA TYR A 108 -12.77 -7.53 6.38
C TYR A 108 -13.70 -8.49 5.63
N SER A 109 -13.24 -9.70 5.33
CA SER A 109 -14.08 -10.67 4.63
C SER A 109 -15.22 -11.24 5.50
N VAL A 110 -15.03 -11.30 6.83
CA VAL A 110 -15.99 -11.89 7.80
C VAL A 110 -16.70 -10.81 8.64
N SER A 111 -16.54 -9.53 8.31
CA SER A 111 -16.86 -8.39 9.18
C SER A 111 -18.33 -8.22 9.57
N SER A 112 -19.29 -8.81 8.84
CA SER A 112 -20.71 -8.79 9.24
C SER A 112 -20.99 -9.48 10.59
N VAL A 113 -20.03 -10.28 11.11
CA VAL A 113 -20.19 -11.09 12.33
C VAL A 113 -19.17 -10.75 13.43
N ARG A 114 -18.19 -9.86 13.20
CA ARG A 114 -17.07 -9.61 14.14
C ARG A 114 -17.29 -8.38 15.03
N SER A 115 -16.71 -8.42 16.23
CA SER A 115 -16.86 -7.33 17.21
C SER A 115 -16.21 -6.02 16.73
N ILE A 116 -16.79 -4.89 17.15
CA ILE A 116 -16.38 -3.53 16.75
C ILE A 116 -14.88 -3.27 17.05
N GLN A 117 -14.34 -3.84 18.13
CA GLN A 117 -12.94 -3.68 18.52
C GLN A 117 -11.98 -4.33 17.50
N LEU A 118 -12.26 -5.57 17.08
CA LEU A 118 -11.47 -6.28 16.07
C LEU A 118 -11.46 -5.54 14.74
N PHE A 119 -12.61 -4.99 14.34
CA PHE A 119 -12.73 -4.20 13.12
C PHE A 119 -11.93 -2.88 13.19
N ARG A 120 -11.97 -2.18 14.33
CA ARG A 120 -11.18 -0.95 14.52
C ARG A 120 -9.68 -1.20 14.42
N SER A 121 -9.20 -2.27 15.05
CA SER A 121 -7.78 -2.67 14.97
C SER A 121 -7.39 -3.06 13.55
N ALA A 122 -8.26 -3.80 12.84
CA ALA A 122 -8.03 -4.13 11.43
C ALA A 122 -7.94 -2.87 10.55
N ASN A 123 -8.82 -1.89 10.75
CA ASN A 123 -8.77 -0.61 10.02
C ASN A 123 -7.46 0.16 10.26
N ALA A 124 -6.98 0.22 11.50
CA ALA A 124 -5.72 0.88 11.81
C ALA A 124 -4.52 0.19 11.14
N VAL A 125 -4.46 -1.15 11.21
CA VAL A 125 -3.39 -1.95 10.59
C VAL A 125 -3.46 -1.89 9.07
N GLY A 126 -4.66 -1.99 8.48
CA GLY A 126 -4.87 -1.88 7.04
C GLY A 126 -4.51 -0.51 6.50
N PHE A 127 -4.86 0.56 7.20
CA PHE A 127 -4.45 1.92 6.87
C PHE A 127 -2.92 2.07 6.87
N LEU A 128 -2.25 1.59 7.93
CA LEU A 128 -0.79 1.61 8.02
C LEU A 128 -0.13 0.84 6.87
N LEU A 129 -0.62 -0.38 6.58
CA LEU A 129 -0.08 -1.22 5.50
C LEU A 129 -0.35 -0.63 4.12
N THR A 130 -1.45 0.10 3.94
CA THR A 130 -1.74 0.84 2.72
C THR A 130 -0.73 1.97 2.49
N LEU A 131 -0.41 2.74 3.54
CA LEU A 131 0.62 3.79 3.46
C LEU A 131 2.01 3.22 3.24
N LEU A 132 2.35 2.12 3.91
CA LEU A 132 3.62 1.43 3.71
C LEU A 132 3.76 0.89 2.28
N THR A 133 2.68 0.33 1.74
CA THR A 133 2.62 -0.11 0.34
C THR A 133 2.79 1.06 -0.62
N GLY A 134 2.08 2.17 -0.37
CA GLY A 134 2.23 3.42 -1.11
C GLY A 134 3.66 3.96 -1.09
N PHE A 135 4.32 3.94 0.08
CA PHE A 135 5.73 4.35 0.22
C PHE A 135 6.64 3.57 -0.72
N PHE A 136 6.57 2.24 -0.69
CA PHE A 136 7.45 1.40 -1.51
C PHE A 136 7.18 1.59 -3.00
N LEU A 137 5.92 1.73 -3.41
CA LEU A 137 5.56 1.94 -4.81
C LEU A 137 5.97 3.33 -5.31
N PHE A 138 5.70 4.39 -4.55
CA PHE A 138 6.12 5.75 -4.92
C PHE A 138 7.64 5.88 -4.97
N ASN A 139 8.34 5.25 -4.03
CA ASN A 139 9.80 5.24 -4.03
C ASN A 139 10.36 4.52 -5.24
N THR A 140 9.79 3.38 -5.61
CA THR A 140 10.14 2.68 -6.84
C THR A 140 9.92 3.55 -8.08
N ILE A 141 8.74 4.18 -8.21
CA ILE A 141 8.40 5.01 -9.37
C ILE A 141 9.37 6.19 -9.50
N LEU A 142 9.59 6.93 -8.41
CA LEU A 142 10.49 8.09 -8.41
C LEU A 142 11.96 7.69 -8.59
N SER A 143 12.35 6.50 -8.14
CA SER A 143 13.70 5.96 -8.33
C SER A 143 14.07 5.72 -9.79
N PHE A 144 13.08 5.42 -10.64
CA PHE A 144 13.33 5.25 -12.07
C PHE A 144 13.64 6.57 -12.79
N ARG A 145 13.43 7.73 -12.15
CA ARG A 145 13.72 9.06 -12.71
C ARG A 145 13.09 9.28 -14.10
N PHE A 146 11.87 8.78 -14.30
CA PHE A 146 11.14 9.01 -15.54
C PHE A 146 10.74 10.48 -15.70
N SER A 147 10.26 10.83 -16.90
CA SER A 147 9.68 12.14 -17.15
C SER A 147 8.47 12.40 -16.26
N PHE A 148 8.17 13.68 -16.01
CA PHE A 148 7.08 14.09 -15.13
C PHE A 148 5.71 13.52 -15.57
N TRP A 149 5.48 13.35 -16.88
CA TRP A 149 4.25 12.73 -17.42
C TRP A 149 4.12 11.26 -17.02
N ILE A 150 5.21 10.49 -17.07
CA ILE A 150 5.22 9.07 -16.72
C ILE A 150 5.06 8.92 -15.21
N ASN A 151 5.75 9.74 -14.41
CA ASN A 151 5.58 9.75 -12.95
C ASN A 151 4.13 10.06 -12.57
N PHE A 152 3.52 11.08 -13.20
CA PHE A 152 2.11 11.41 -13.00
C PHE A 152 1.21 10.19 -13.27
N LEU A 153 1.37 9.55 -14.43
CA LEU A 153 0.52 8.43 -14.83
C LEU A 153 0.70 7.20 -13.94
N LEU A 154 1.94 6.86 -13.58
CA LEU A 154 2.23 5.72 -12.70
C LEU A 154 1.74 5.95 -11.27
N VAL A 155 1.98 7.14 -10.70
CA VAL A 155 1.47 7.48 -9.37
C VAL A 155 -0.06 7.49 -9.37
N PHE A 156 -0.69 8.04 -10.40
CA PHE A 156 -2.14 7.99 -10.56
C PHE A 156 -2.65 6.55 -10.60
N ALA A 157 -2.09 5.72 -11.48
CA ALA A 157 -2.52 4.33 -11.69
C ALA A 157 -2.38 3.47 -10.43
N VAL A 158 -1.28 3.63 -9.68
CA VAL A 158 -1.04 2.89 -8.43
C VAL A 158 -1.87 3.42 -7.27
N SER A 159 -2.14 4.72 -7.23
CA SER A 159 -2.94 5.32 -6.15
C SER A 159 -4.40 4.89 -6.19
N ILE A 160 -4.98 4.69 -7.38
CA ILE A 160 -6.39 4.28 -7.54
C ILE A 160 -6.73 3.05 -6.70
N PRO A 161 -6.07 1.89 -6.88
CA PRO A 161 -6.42 0.70 -6.12
C PRO A 161 -6.16 0.84 -4.62
N LEU A 162 -5.16 1.61 -4.21
CA LEU A 162 -4.88 1.87 -2.79
C LEU A 162 -5.99 2.72 -2.15
N PHE A 163 -6.44 3.80 -2.82
CA PHE A 163 -7.55 4.61 -2.33
C PHE A 163 -8.87 3.87 -2.39
N VAL A 164 -9.14 3.05 -3.41
CA VAL A 164 -10.38 2.25 -3.49
C VAL A 164 -10.45 1.29 -2.31
N GLN A 165 -9.39 0.52 -2.06
CA GLN A 165 -9.34 -0.41 -0.95
C GLN A 165 -9.46 0.32 0.40
N GLY A 166 -8.69 1.40 0.60
CA GLY A 166 -8.66 2.13 1.87
C GLY A 166 -9.97 2.85 2.20
N LEU A 167 -10.72 3.34 1.21
CA LEU A 167 -12.02 3.96 1.43
C LEU A 167 -13.14 2.93 1.62
N TRP A 168 -13.11 1.85 0.86
CA TRP A 168 -14.08 0.77 0.98
C TRP A 168 -14.00 0.05 2.33
N SER A 169 -12.79 -0.09 2.90
CA SER A 169 -12.59 -0.79 4.18
C SER A 169 -13.32 -0.14 5.37
N VAL A 170 -13.75 1.12 5.25
CA VAL A 170 -14.44 1.86 6.32
C VAL A 170 -15.83 1.29 6.62
N LYS A 171 -16.60 0.93 5.59
CA LYS A 171 -18.00 0.45 5.72
C LYS A 171 -18.19 -1.00 5.28
N LEU A 172 -17.25 -1.58 4.51
CA LEU A 172 -17.27 -2.97 4.03
C LEU A 172 -18.60 -3.39 3.38
N GLU A 173 -19.12 -2.52 2.53
CA GLU A 173 -20.33 -2.77 1.75
C GLU A 173 -20.11 -3.88 0.71
N ASP A 174 -21.16 -4.64 0.37
CA ASP A 174 -21.06 -5.73 -0.62
C ASP A 174 -20.74 -5.25 -2.05
N ASN A 175 -20.97 -3.96 -2.31
CA ASN A 175 -20.63 -3.30 -3.56
C ASN A 175 -19.75 -2.07 -3.30
N ILE A 176 -18.95 -1.65 -4.29
CA ILE A 176 -18.23 -0.38 -4.22
C ILE A 176 -19.17 0.73 -4.69
N PRO A 177 -19.68 1.61 -3.81
CA PRO A 177 -20.56 2.69 -4.23
C PRO A 177 -19.83 3.65 -5.16
N LYS A 178 -20.55 4.26 -6.11
CA LYS A 178 -19.99 5.25 -7.06
C LYS A 178 -19.25 6.39 -6.37
N ARG A 179 -19.70 6.77 -5.16
CA ARG A 179 -19.03 7.78 -4.32
C ARG A 179 -17.61 7.38 -3.95
N ILE A 180 -17.34 6.10 -3.66
CA ILE A 180 -15.99 5.61 -3.35
C ILE A 180 -15.12 5.66 -4.60
N TRP A 181 -15.63 5.18 -5.75
CA TRP A 181 -14.89 5.29 -7.01
C TRP A 181 -14.53 6.74 -7.38
N GLY A 182 -15.50 7.64 -7.32
CA GLY A 182 -15.28 9.07 -7.62
C GLY A 182 -14.27 9.70 -6.67
N ALA A 183 -14.37 9.40 -5.36
CA ALA A 183 -13.41 9.88 -4.38
C ALA A 183 -12.01 9.30 -4.63
N SER A 184 -11.88 8.00 -4.85
CA SER A 184 -10.58 7.37 -5.11
C SER A 184 -9.90 7.92 -6.36
N LEU A 185 -10.66 8.18 -7.44
CA LEU A 185 -10.13 8.82 -8.65
C LEU A 185 -9.67 10.25 -8.37
N ALA A 186 -10.48 11.06 -7.66
CA ALA A 186 -10.12 12.43 -7.31
C ALA A 186 -8.87 12.48 -6.41
N LEU A 187 -8.81 11.65 -5.37
CA LEU A 187 -7.66 11.58 -4.45
C LEU A 187 -6.39 11.06 -5.14
N SER A 188 -6.53 10.13 -6.08
CA SER A 188 -5.42 9.66 -6.92
C SER A 188 -4.90 10.77 -7.82
N LEU A 189 -5.80 11.54 -8.43
CA LEU A 189 -5.45 12.68 -9.28
C LEU A 189 -4.69 13.74 -8.47
N MET A 190 -5.17 14.07 -7.27
CA MET A 190 -4.49 15.00 -6.37
C MET A 190 -3.07 14.52 -6.03
N THR A 191 -2.92 13.25 -5.64
CA THR A 191 -1.60 12.67 -5.32
C THR A 191 -0.67 12.67 -6.55
N ALA A 192 -1.19 12.36 -7.73
CA ALA A 192 -0.43 12.37 -8.97
C ALA A 192 0.02 13.77 -9.40
N GLN A 193 -0.84 14.79 -9.23
CA GLN A 193 -0.47 16.19 -9.48
C GLN A 193 0.66 16.65 -8.56
N VAL A 194 0.65 16.24 -7.29
CA VAL A 194 1.77 16.49 -6.38
C VAL A 194 3.03 15.78 -6.89
N ALA A 195 2.94 14.53 -7.35
CA ALA A 195 4.11 13.83 -7.90
C ALA A 195 4.69 14.53 -9.15
N MET A 196 3.83 15.09 -9.99
CA MET A 196 4.23 15.91 -11.13
C MET A 196 4.95 17.18 -10.67
N ALA A 197 4.42 17.89 -9.68
CA ALA A 197 5.07 19.08 -9.10
C ALA A 197 6.44 18.74 -8.47
N LEU A 198 6.52 17.64 -7.72
CA LEU A 198 7.77 17.16 -7.11
C LEU A 198 8.81 16.74 -8.16
N SER A 199 8.40 16.38 -9.37
CA SER A 199 9.33 16.03 -10.45
C SER A 199 10.18 17.23 -10.93
N PHE A 200 9.76 18.46 -10.64
CA PHE A 200 10.52 19.68 -10.93
C PHE A 200 11.38 20.15 -9.74
N TRP A 201 11.24 19.51 -8.58
CA TRP A 201 11.91 19.91 -7.35
C TRP A 201 13.17 19.06 -7.14
N PRO A 202 14.35 19.65 -6.84
CA PRO A 202 15.59 18.92 -6.61
C PRO A 202 15.61 18.23 -5.22
N ILE A 203 14.73 17.27 -5.02
CA ILE A 203 14.63 16.48 -3.79
C ILE A 203 15.18 15.06 -3.97
N SER A 204 15.61 14.44 -2.87
CA SER A 204 15.93 13.02 -2.91
C SER A 204 14.67 12.18 -3.11
N VAL A 205 14.82 11.01 -3.72
CA VAL A 205 13.71 10.08 -3.97
C VAL A 205 12.98 9.70 -2.69
N SER A 206 13.73 9.45 -1.60
CA SER A 206 13.16 9.11 -0.30
C SER A 206 12.27 10.23 0.25
N VAL A 207 12.74 11.49 0.15
CA VAL A 207 11.96 12.66 0.60
C VAL A 207 10.71 12.85 -0.26
N GLY A 208 10.82 12.73 -1.58
CA GLY A 208 9.65 12.80 -2.47
C GLY A 208 8.62 11.70 -2.21
N SER A 209 9.08 10.48 -1.90
CA SER A 209 8.20 9.36 -1.56
C SER A 209 7.46 9.59 -0.24
N LEU A 210 8.17 10.08 0.79
CA LEU A 210 7.57 10.46 2.07
C LEU A 210 6.55 11.60 1.90
N ALA A 211 6.83 12.56 1.01
CA ALA A 211 5.90 13.62 0.68
C ALA A 211 4.60 13.06 0.09
N LEU A 212 4.68 12.18 -0.90
CA LEU A 212 3.51 11.55 -1.52
C LEU A 212 2.72 10.69 -0.53
N VAL A 213 3.40 9.92 0.32
CA VAL A 213 2.75 9.14 1.38
C VAL A 213 2.07 10.04 2.41
N THR A 214 2.66 11.20 2.72
CA THR A 214 2.04 12.17 3.62
C THR A 214 0.78 12.76 3.01
N ILE A 215 0.81 13.11 1.72
CA ILE A 215 -0.40 13.55 1.01
C ILE A 215 -1.46 12.45 1.05
N MET A 216 -1.07 11.21 0.74
CA MET A 216 -1.96 10.06 0.80
C MET A 216 -2.55 9.85 2.20
N TYR A 217 -1.72 9.88 3.25
CA TYR A 217 -2.13 9.82 4.66
C TYR A 217 -3.18 10.89 4.96
N THR A 218 -2.91 12.13 4.55
CA THR A 218 -3.77 13.26 4.82
C THR A 218 -5.10 13.14 4.12
N VAL A 219 -5.10 12.91 2.81
CA VAL A 219 -6.35 12.90 2.04
C VAL A 219 -7.16 11.63 2.27
N LEU A 220 -6.50 10.47 2.41
CA LEU A 220 -7.18 9.21 2.76
C LEU A 220 -7.78 9.32 4.17
N GLY A 221 -6.99 9.76 5.15
CA GLY A 221 -7.43 9.90 6.54
C GLY A 221 -8.62 10.84 6.67
N LEU A 222 -8.52 12.05 6.12
CA LEU A 222 -9.62 13.03 6.14
C LEU A 222 -10.90 12.49 5.52
N TYR A 223 -10.81 11.79 4.38
CA TYR A 223 -11.98 11.22 3.74
C TYR A 223 -12.55 10.03 4.52
N GLN A 224 -11.72 9.20 5.15
CA GLN A 224 -12.20 8.16 6.09
C GLN A 224 -12.93 8.77 7.30
N TYR A 225 -12.45 9.90 7.85
CA TYR A 225 -13.16 10.64 8.90
C TYR A 225 -14.49 11.21 8.41
N GLN A 226 -14.55 11.68 7.17
CA GLN A 226 -15.80 12.13 6.55
C GLN A 226 -16.80 10.97 6.38
N LEU A 227 -16.34 9.79 5.95
CA LEU A 227 -17.19 8.60 5.79
C LEU A 227 -17.74 8.06 7.12
N THR A 228 -17.03 8.30 8.22
CA THR A 228 -17.45 7.94 9.58
C THR A 228 -18.20 9.06 10.30
N GLU A 229 -18.50 10.17 9.61
CA GLU A 229 -19.21 11.35 10.15
C GLU A 229 -18.52 11.96 11.38
N ARG A 230 -17.19 11.84 11.44
CA ARG A 230 -16.33 12.32 12.54
C ARG A 230 -15.37 13.42 12.09
N LEU A 231 -15.70 14.10 10.98
CA LEU A 231 -14.88 15.18 10.45
C LEU A 231 -15.14 16.47 11.22
N PHE A 232 -14.37 16.69 12.27
CA PHE A 232 -14.39 17.93 13.04
C PHE A 232 -13.36 18.92 12.48
N LYS A 233 -13.62 20.23 12.63
CA LYS A 233 -12.66 21.30 12.26
C LYS A 233 -11.29 21.09 12.89
N LYS A 234 -11.25 20.58 14.13
CA LYS A 234 -10.01 20.24 14.83
C LYS A 234 -9.19 19.19 14.07
N THR A 235 -9.84 18.12 13.59
CA THR A 235 -9.20 17.08 12.78
C THR A 235 -8.64 17.63 11.48
N ILE A 236 -9.39 18.49 10.79
CA ILE A 236 -8.91 19.15 9.57
C ILE A 236 -7.63 19.96 9.86
N ASN A 237 -7.62 20.72 10.95
CA ASN A 237 -6.45 21.52 11.35
C ASN A 237 -5.24 20.66 11.72
N GLU A 238 -5.44 19.54 12.44
CA GLU A 238 -4.35 18.62 12.79
C GLU A 238 -3.69 18.02 11.53
N TYR A 239 -4.50 17.60 10.56
CA TYR A 239 -4.04 17.06 9.28
C TYR A 239 -3.38 18.13 8.39
N ALA A 240 -3.94 19.34 8.35
CA ALA A 240 -3.35 20.46 7.62
C ALA A 240 -2.01 20.88 8.22
N LEU A 241 -1.90 20.92 9.55
CA LEU A 241 -0.66 21.22 10.27
C LEU A 241 0.40 20.16 9.98
N PHE A 242 0.03 18.87 9.98
CA PHE A 242 0.95 17.79 9.64
C PHE A 242 1.44 17.89 8.18
N GLY A 243 0.54 18.17 7.24
CA GLY A 243 0.90 18.42 5.84
C GLY A 243 1.84 19.63 5.69
N ALA A 244 1.57 20.73 6.39
CA ALA A 244 2.41 21.92 6.39
C ALA A 244 3.81 21.64 6.99
N ALA A 245 3.89 20.87 8.07
CA ALA A 245 5.15 20.46 8.69
C ALA A 245 6.02 19.63 7.72
N VAL A 246 5.40 18.71 6.97
CA VAL A 246 6.12 17.93 5.95
C VAL A 246 6.57 18.80 4.78
N LEU A 247 5.75 19.75 4.31
CA LEU A 247 6.17 20.72 3.30
C LEU A 247 7.37 21.56 3.77
N LEU A 248 7.35 22.05 5.00
CA LEU A 248 8.49 22.75 5.59
C LEU A 248 9.73 21.87 5.64
N PHE A 249 9.59 20.61 6.06
CA PHE A 249 10.71 19.66 6.08
C PHE A 249 11.30 19.42 4.69
N ILE A 250 10.46 19.31 3.65
CA ILE A 250 10.91 19.16 2.26
C ILE A 250 11.71 20.39 1.81
N VAL A 251 11.20 21.60 2.08
CA VAL A 251 11.89 22.85 1.74
C VAL A 251 13.25 22.92 2.42
N LEU A 252 13.32 22.62 3.72
CA LEU A 252 14.57 22.63 4.51
C LEU A 252 15.56 21.55 4.08
N SER A 253 15.07 20.38 3.64
CA SER A 253 15.91 19.30 3.15
C SER A 253 16.42 19.52 1.72
N THR A 254 15.86 20.50 0.99
CA THR A 254 16.25 20.76 -0.39
C THR A 254 17.57 21.53 -0.42
N LYS A 255 18.56 20.99 -1.13
CA LYS A 255 19.80 21.72 -1.43
C LYS A 255 19.64 22.43 -2.77
N TRP A 256 19.48 23.75 -2.72
CA TRP A 256 19.47 24.60 -3.91
C TRP A 256 20.91 25.04 -4.20
N GLY A 257 21.71 24.11 -4.73
CA GLY A 257 23.16 24.29 -4.90
C GLY A 257 23.97 23.59 -3.82
#